data_AF-A0A661VG35-F1
#
_entry.id   AF-A0A661VG35-F1
#
_cell.length_a   1.000
_cell.length_b   1.000
_cell.length_c   1.000
_cell.angle_alpha   90.00
_cell.angle_beta   90.00
_cell.angle_gamma   90.00
#
_symmetry.space_group_name_H-M   'P 1'
#
loop_
_entity.id
_entity.type
_entity.pdbx_description
1 polymer ?
#
loop_
_entity_poly.entity_id
_entity_poly.type
_entity_poly.pdbx_seq_one_letter_code
_entity_poly.pdbx_strand_id
1 'polypeptide(L)'
;MITATITAKGQITIPSYVRKALNLKSRDQVIFIVEGERAILIPARRRSIMELRGSLPATAPFPGHQEIRDEVRRQRGEELAQETCG
;
A
#
# COMPACT_ATOMS: atom_id res chain seq x y z
N MET A 1 -16.32 18.70 -21.60
CA MET A 1 -16.05 17.30 -21.99
C MET A 1 -14.74 17.26 -22.76
N ILE A 2 -13.84 16.33 -22.48
CA ILE A 2 -12.53 16.18 -23.14
C ILE A 2 -12.44 14.78 -23.73
N THR A 3 -11.93 14.68 -24.96
CA THR A 3 -11.76 13.42 -25.68
C THR A 3 -10.29 13.20 -26.02
N ALA A 4 -9.90 11.95 -26.20
CA ALA A 4 -8.57 11.56 -26.65
C ALA A 4 -8.70 10.44 -27.68
N THR A 5 -7.81 10.44 -28.66
CA THR A 5 -7.80 9.46 -29.74
C THR A 5 -6.78 8.37 -29.44
N ILE A 6 -7.15 7.12 -29.72
CA ILE A 6 -6.23 5.98 -29.65
C ILE A 6 -5.36 6.01 -30.91
N THR A 7 -4.04 5.95 -30.74
CA THR A 7 -3.10 5.89 -31.87
C THR A 7 -3.17 4.52 -32.54
N ALA A 8 -2.65 4.39 -33.77
CA ALA A 8 -2.57 3.10 -34.47
C ALA A 8 -1.83 2.00 -33.66
N LYS A 9 -0.99 2.39 -32.71
CA LYS A 9 -0.26 1.47 -31.81
C LYS A 9 -1.03 1.13 -30.53
N GLY A 10 -2.31 1.53 -30.42
CA GLY A 10 -3.13 1.29 -29.24
C GLY A 10 -2.79 2.20 -28.04
N GLN A 11 -2.04 3.28 -28.23
CA GLN A 11 -1.68 4.20 -27.14
C GLN A 11 -2.73 5.31 -27.01
N ILE A 12 -3.07 5.69 -25.79
CA ILE A 12 -3.89 6.87 -25.48
C ILE A 12 -3.06 7.89 -24.72
N THR A 13 -3.09 9.14 -25.17
CA THR A 13 -2.39 10.23 -24.47
C THR A 13 -3.33 10.85 -23.45
N ILE A 14 -2.92 10.89 -22.18
CA ILE A 14 -3.67 11.57 -21.12
C ILE A 14 -3.57 13.10 -21.34
N PRO A 15 -4.68 13.82 -21.60
CA PRO A 15 -4.66 15.25 -21.86
C PRO A 15 -4.07 16.04 -20.69
N SER A 16 -3.46 17.21 -20.97
CA SER A 16 -2.77 18.03 -19.96
C SER A 16 -3.66 18.39 -18.77
N TYR A 17 -4.94 18.65 -19.01
CA TYR A 17 -5.94 18.92 -17.98
C TYR A 17 -6.09 17.74 -17.00
N VAL A 18 -6.24 16.51 -17.52
CA VAL A 18 -6.40 15.30 -16.70
C VAL A 18 -5.12 15.01 -15.92
N ARG A 19 -3.94 15.19 -16.54
CA ARG A 19 -2.65 15.02 -15.85
C ARG A 19 -2.54 15.96 -14.64
N LYS A 20 -2.92 17.22 -14.80
CA LYS A 20 -2.90 18.22 -13.71
C LYS A 20 -3.91 17.87 -12.61
N ALA A 21 -5.14 17.51 -12.98
CA ALA A 21 -6.20 17.17 -12.03
C ALA A 21 -5.83 15.95 -11.16
N LEU A 22 -5.18 14.94 -11.75
CA LEU A 22 -4.75 13.73 -11.05
C LEU A 22 -3.35 13.83 -10.44
N ASN A 23 -2.66 14.96 -10.65
CA ASN A 23 -1.28 15.21 -10.26
C ASN A 23 -0.31 14.12 -10.78
N LEU A 24 -0.49 13.71 -12.04
CA LEU A 24 0.35 12.72 -12.72
C LEU A 24 1.61 13.37 -13.29
N LYS A 25 2.76 12.74 -13.07
CA LYS A 25 4.06 13.10 -13.61
C LYS A 25 4.54 12.06 -14.63
N SER A 26 5.55 12.42 -15.40
CA SER A 26 6.23 11.48 -16.29
C SER A 26 6.75 10.28 -15.49
N ARG A 27 6.54 9.07 -16.01
CA ARG A 27 6.85 7.77 -15.38
C ARG A 27 5.92 7.34 -14.24
N ASP A 28 4.88 8.11 -13.91
CA ASP A 28 3.84 7.62 -12.99
C ASP A 28 3.06 6.47 -13.61
N GLN A 29 2.71 5.50 -12.77
CA GLN A 29 1.85 4.38 -13.15
C GLN A 29 0.38 4.72 -12.90
N VAL A 30 -0.50 4.15 -13.71
CA VAL A 30 -1.95 4.25 -13.56
C VAL A 30 -2.56 2.86 -13.60
N ILE A 31 -3.64 2.68 -12.84
CA ILE A 31 -4.45 1.47 -12.80
C ILE A 31 -5.68 1.74 -13.66
N PHE A 32 -5.98 0.81 -14.57
CA PHE A 32 -7.23 0.80 -15.31
C PHE A 32 -8.16 -0.25 -14.69
N ILE A 33 -9.32 0.19 -14.23
CA ILE A 33 -10.40 -0.69 -13.80
C ILE A 33 -11.45 -0.67 -14.89
N VAL A 34 -11.80 -1.84 -15.44
CA VAL A 34 -12.81 -1.97 -16.50
C VAL A 34 -14.14 -2.37 -15.86
N GLU A 35 -15.18 -1.57 -16.11
CA GLU A 35 -16.53 -1.79 -15.63
C GLU A 35 -17.49 -1.78 -16.82
N GLY A 36 -17.76 -2.96 -17.40
CA GLY A 36 -18.58 -3.08 -18.60
C GLY A 36 -17.98 -2.30 -19.77
N GLU A 37 -18.67 -1.24 -20.21
CA GLU A 37 -18.26 -0.41 -21.36
C GLU A 37 -17.45 0.83 -20.99
N ARG A 38 -17.06 0.99 -19.72
CA ARG A 38 -16.21 2.12 -19.28
C ARG A 38 -14.94 1.62 -18.59
N ALA A 39 -13.91 2.46 -18.63
CA ALA A 39 -12.70 2.27 -17.83
C ALA A 39 -12.50 3.45 -16.87
N ILE A 40 -12.15 3.15 -15.63
CA ILE A 40 -11.76 4.12 -14.62
C ILE A 40 -10.23 4.13 -14.54
N LEU A 41 -9.65 5.32 -14.64
CA LEU A 41 -8.21 5.54 -14.52
C LEU A 41 -7.89 6.07 -13.12
N ILE A 42 -7.07 5.32 -12.37
CA ILE A 42 -6.67 5.67 -11.01
C ILE A 42 -5.15 5.81 -10.96
N PRO A 43 -4.59 6.92 -10.44
CA PRO A 43 -3.16 7.03 -10.20
C PRO A 43 -2.68 5.91 -9.28
N ALA A 44 -1.68 5.13 -9.70
CA ALA A 44 -1.08 4.06 -8.91
C ALA A 44 -0.10 4.65 -7.88
N ARG A 45 -0.60 5.52 -7.00
CA ARG A 45 0.21 6.08 -5.91
C ARG A 45 0.59 4.95 -4.99
N ARG A 46 1.87 4.59 -4.96
CA ARG A 46 2.43 3.78 -3.87
C ARG A 46 2.36 4.65 -2.63
N ARG A 47 1.26 4.58 -1.87
CA ARG A 47 1.25 5.13 -0.51
C ARG A 47 2.38 4.42 0.22
N SER A 48 3.36 5.18 0.68
CA SER A 48 4.43 4.60 1.47
C SER A 48 3.80 4.02 2.74
N ILE A 49 4.26 2.85 3.19
CA ILE A 49 3.89 2.32 4.52
C ILE A 49 4.23 3.36 5.61
N MET A 50 5.18 4.27 5.36
CA MET A 50 5.46 5.40 6.24
C MET A 50 4.28 6.38 6.38
N GLU A 51 3.41 6.52 5.38
CA GLU A 51 2.19 7.34 5.51
C GLU A 51 1.18 6.72 6.49
N LEU A 52 1.30 5.41 6.75
CA LEU A 52 0.50 4.69 7.74
C LEU A 52 1.17 4.65 9.13
N ARG A 53 2.36 5.24 9.29
CA ARG A 53 3.05 5.28 10.59
C ARG A 53 2.18 6.06 11.59
N GLY A 54 1.72 5.38 12.64
CA GLY A 54 0.88 5.98 13.67
C GLY A 54 -0.61 6.09 13.30
N SER A 55 -1.06 5.41 12.25
CA SER A 55 -2.49 5.34 11.90
C SER A 55 -3.31 4.50 12.88
N LEU A 56 -2.66 3.61 13.64
CA LEU A 56 -3.28 2.82 14.69
C LEU A 56 -2.94 3.42 16.06
N PRO A 57 -3.94 3.72 16.91
CA PRO A 57 -3.70 4.18 18.27
C PRO A 57 -3.03 3.06 19.08
N ALA A 58 -2.10 3.43 19.96
CA ALA A 58 -1.52 2.49 20.90
C ALA A 58 -2.58 2.09 21.94
N THR A 59 -3.00 0.83 21.95
CA THR A 59 -3.95 0.29 22.93
C THR A 59 -3.32 0.13 24.32
N ALA A 60 -2.00 0.03 24.40
CA ALA A 60 -1.25 -0.11 25.65
C ALA A 60 0.06 0.71 25.60
N PRO A 61 0.58 1.16 26.76
CA PRO A 61 1.89 1.77 26.85
C PRO A 61 2.97 0.81 26.35
N PHE A 62 4.00 1.34 25.70
CA PHE A 62 5.13 0.54 25.23
C PHE A 62 6.05 0.17 26.42
N PRO A 63 6.16 -1.12 26.80
CA PRO A 63 6.92 -1.55 27.99
C PRO A 63 8.44 -1.48 27.82
N GLY A 64 8.93 -1.16 26.61
CA GLY A 64 10.37 -1.09 26.34
C GLY A 64 10.92 -2.38 25.73
N HIS A 65 12.06 -2.25 25.03
CA HIS A 65 12.57 -3.35 24.22
C HIS A 65 13.10 -4.53 25.05
N GLN A 66 13.63 -4.27 26.25
CA GLN A 66 14.16 -5.34 27.10
C GLN A 66 13.04 -6.19 27.68
N GLU A 67 12.03 -5.56 28.25
CA GLU A 67 10.90 -6.26 28.88
C GLU A 67 10.15 -7.14 27.86
N ILE A 68 9.93 -6.63 26.64
CA ILE A 68 9.35 -7.44 25.55
C ILE A 68 10.24 -8.64 25.20
N ARG A 69 11.56 -8.44 25.10
CA ARG A 69 12.48 -9.53 24.78
C ARG A 69 12.51 -10.58 25.87
N ASP A 70 12.50 -10.17 27.12
CA ASP A 70 12.58 -11.08 28.26
C ASP A 70 11.27 -11.88 28.41
N GLU A 71 10.12 -11.24 28.21
CA GLU A 71 8.82 -11.91 28.21
C GLU A 71 8.70 -12.92 27.07
N VAL A 72 9.07 -12.55 25.83
CA VAL A 72 9.04 -13.46 24.67
C VAL A 72 10.01 -14.63 24.86
N ARG A 73 11.19 -14.39 25.44
CA ARG A 73 12.16 -15.46 25.76
C ARG A 73 11.59 -16.46 26.76
N ARG A 74 10.90 -15.96 27.80
CA ARG A 74 10.27 -16.80 28.83
C ARG A 74 9.17 -17.67 28.21
N GLN A 75 8.24 -17.07 27.47
CA GLN A 75 7.16 -17.79 26.79
C GLN A 75 7.69 -18.85 25.82
N ARG A 76 8.64 -18.49 24.95
CA ARG A 76 9.24 -19.45 24.01
C ARG A 76 10.03 -20.55 24.71
N GLY A 77 10.67 -20.26 25.84
CA GLY A 77 11.38 -21.27 26.62
C GLY A 77 10.44 -22.33 27.19
N GLU A 78 9.27 -21.90 27.67
CA GLU A 78 8.20 -22.79 28.17
C GLU A 78 7.58 -23.62 27.03
N GLU A 79 7.31 -23.00 25.87
CA GLU A 79 6.82 -23.70 24.67
C GLU A 79 7.80 -24.77 24.18
N LEU A 80 9.09 -24.44 24.05
CA LEU A 80 10.12 -25.38 23.61
C LEU A 80 10.30 -26.55 24.60
N ALA A 81 10.14 -26.29 25.90
CA ALA A 81 10.20 -27.35 26.91
C ALA A 81 9.02 -28.33 26.81
N GLN A 82 7.83 -27.84 26.42
CA GLN A 82 6.66 -28.68 26.17
C GLN A 82 6.80 -29.49 24.88
N GLU A 83 7.38 -28.90 23.82
CA GLU A 83 7.65 -29.59 22.55
C GLU A 83 8.71 -30.70 22.68
N THR A 84 9.65 -30.55 23.61
CA THR A 84 10.75 -31.53 23.80
C THR A 84 10.35 -32.69 24.74
N CYS A 85 9.22 -32.59 25.44
CA CYS A 85 8.71 -33.62 26.37
C CYS A 85 7.51 -34.43 25.83
N GLY A 86 7.33 -34.45 24.50
CA GLY A 86 6.38 -35.32 23.79
C GLY A 86 7.00 -36.64 23.34
#